data_AF-A0A7S4DHJ2-F1
#
_entry.id   AF-A0A7S4DHJ2-F1
#
_cell.length_a   1.000
_cell.length_b   1.000
_cell.length_c   1.000
_cell.angle_alpha   90.00
_cell.angle_beta   90.00
_cell.angle_gamma   90.00
#
_symmetry.space_group_name_H-M   'P 1'
#
loop_
_entity.id
_entity.type
_entity.pdbx_description
1 polymer ?
#
loop_
_entity_poly.entity_id
_entity_poly.type
_entity_poly.pdbx_seq_one_letter_code
_entity_poly.pdbx_strand_id
1 'polypeptide(L)'
;GRAVHIPYRDSKLTRLLQSSLSGNAQIAVICCVTPASRAVDESHNTLKFAQRAKKVRSQAAVNEGLDDKTLLRKYREEIARLQEQLARARAEKEASARAAAAAAEAEEEEEGASG
;
A
#
# COMPACT_ATOMS: atom_id res chain seq x y z
N GLY A 1 -14.93 10.95 -17.63
CA GLY A 1 -15.09 12.08 -16.69
C GLY A 1 -13.75 12.77 -16.54
N ARG A 2 -13.69 14.10 -16.74
CA ARG A 2 -12.42 14.86 -16.70
C ARG A 2 -11.89 14.92 -15.26
N ALA A 3 -10.64 14.51 -15.05
CA ALA A 3 -9.93 14.84 -13.82
C ALA A 3 -9.95 16.36 -13.60
N VAL A 4 -10.28 16.79 -12.38
CA VAL A 4 -10.28 18.20 -11.99
C VAL A 4 -8.86 18.74 -12.16
N HIS A 5 -8.69 19.76 -13.01
CA HIS A 5 -7.38 20.37 -13.27
C HIS A 5 -6.89 21.09 -12.01
N ILE A 6 -5.75 20.65 -11.48
CA ILE A 6 -5.06 21.34 -10.38
C ILE A 6 -3.98 22.26 -10.99
N PRO A 7 -4.04 23.59 -10.75
CA PRO A 7 -3.23 24.58 -11.47
C PRO A 7 -1.77 24.69 -10.97
N TYR A 8 -1.04 23.58 -10.90
CA TYR A 8 0.38 23.60 -10.51
C TYR A 8 1.26 24.42 -11.48
N ARG A 9 0.80 24.59 -12.73
CA ARG A 9 1.55 25.28 -13.79
C ARG A 9 1.39 26.80 -13.83
N ASP A 10 0.49 27.36 -13.02
CA ASP A 10 0.23 28.80 -13.00
C ASP A 10 1.41 29.60 -12.41
N SER A 11 2.29 28.95 -11.62
CA SER A 11 3.53 29.55 -11.15
C SER A 11 4.70 28.56 -11.16
N LYS A 12 5.94 29.09 -11.27
CA LYS A 12 7.16 28.28 -11.15
C LYS A 12 7.26 27.62 -9.77
N LEU A 13 6.83 28.33 -8.71
CA LEU A 13 6.86 27.84 -7.33
C LEU A 13 5.96 26.60 -7.17
N THR A 14 4.69 26.69 -7.58
CA THR A 14 3.74 25.57 -7.47
C THR A 14 4.11 24.40 -8.37
N ARG A 15 4.86 24.65 -9.45
CA ARG A 15 5.40 23.59 -10.31
C ARG A 15 6.53 22.83 -9.64
N LEU A 16 7.44 23.53 -8.97
CA LEU A 16 8.51 22.89 -8.19
C LEU A 16 7.95 22.09 -7.00
N LEU A 17 6.89 22.61 -6.36
CA LEU A 17 6.25 21.96 -5.20
C LEU A 17 5.21 20.90 -5.58
N GLN A 18 4.99 20.61 -6.86
CA GLN A 18 3.92 19.69 -7.29
C GLN A 18 4.07 18.30 -6.67
N SER A 19 5.28 17.75 -6.65
CA SER A 19 5.57 16.44 -6.03
C SER A 19 5.31 16.45 -4.54
N SER A 20 5.58 17.56 -3.86
CA SER A 20 5.26 17.72 -2.46
C SER A 20 3.74 17.75 -2.25
N LEU A 21 3.02 18.62 -2.96
CA LEU A 21 1.60 18.92 -2.75
C LEU A 21 0.63 17.82 -3.20
N SER A 22 1.05 16.92 -4.11
CA SER A 22 0.19 15.86 -4.65
C SER A 22 0.86 14.49 -4.78
N GLY A 23 2.14 14.37 -4.45
CA GLY A 23 2.90 13.14 -4.61
C GLY A 23 3.31 12.51 -3.27
N ASN A 24 4.41 11.76 -3.32
CA ASN A 24 4.99 11.09 -2.17
C ASN A 24 5.86 12.07 -1.35
N ALA A 25 5.25 12.82 -0.44
CA ALA A 25 5.98 13.71 0.46
C ALA A 25 5.23 13.99 1.77
N GLN A 26 5.92 14.02 2.90
CA GLN A 26 5.36 14.58 4.12
C GLN A 26 5.53 16.10 4.09
N ILE A 27 4.44 16.85 4.22
CA ILE A 27 4.46 18.32 4.19
C ILE A 27 4.03 18.88 5.54
N ALA A 28 4.81 19.82 6.05
CA ALA A 28 4.39 20.73 7.10
C ALA A 28 4.35 22.16 6.55
N VAL A 29 3.32 22.92 6.91
CA VAL A 29 3.17 24.33 6.53
C VAL A 29 3.23 25.17 7.79
N ILE A 30 4.22 26.04 7.89
CA ILE A 30 4.36 26.99 9.01
C ILE A 30 3.75 28.32 8.57
N CYS A 31 2.70 28.74 9.29
CA CYS A 31 2.02 30.00 9.03
C CYS A 31 2.50 31.04 10.03
N CYS A 32 3.22 32.05 9.56
CA CYS A 32 3.72 33.14 10.39
C CYS A 32 2.68 34.25 10.46
N VAL A 33 2.22 34.58 11.67
CA VAL A 33 1.20 35.61 11.92
C VAL A 33 1.75 36.70 12.84
N THR A 34 1.22 37.93 12.70
CA THR A 34 1.64 39.08 13.51
C THR A 34 0.50 39.48 14.44
N PRO A 35 0.70 39.56 15.77
CA PRO A 35 -0.36 39.83 16.74
C PRO A 35 -0.77 41.31 16.85
N ALA A 36 -0.46 42.15 15.84
CA ALA A 36 -0.77 43.58 15.86
C ALA A 36 -2.13 43.86 15.20
N SER A 37 -2.92 44.79 15.75
CA SER A 37 -4.24 45.15 15.22
C SER A 37 -4.22 45.54 13.73
N ARG A 38 -3.15 46.21 13.29
CA ARG A 38 -2.94 46.59 11.87
C ARG A 38 -2.77 45.40 10.91
N ALA A 39 -2.48 44.21 11.43
CA ALA A 39 -2.20 43.00 10.66
C ALA A 39 -3.31 41.95 10.83
N VAL A 40 -4.46 42.31 11.42
CA VAL A 40 -5.57 41.38 11.68
C VAL A 40 -6.11 40.78 10.39
N ASP A 41 -6.30 41.58 9.35
CA ASP A 41 -6.85 41.10 8.08
C ASP A 41 -5.92 40.09 7.40
N GLU A 42 -4.62 40.38 7.35
CA GLU A 42 -3.62 39.48 6.77
C GLU A 42 -3.41 38.22 7.61
N SER A 43 -3.40 38.35 8.94
CA SER A 43 -3.34 37.20 9.85
C SER A 43 -4.57 36.31 9.68
N HIS A 44 -5.75 36.89 9.52
CA HIS A 44 -6.99 36.16 9.26
C HIS A 44 -6.96 35.42 7.90
N ASN A 45 -6.45 36.07 6.85
CA ASN A 45 -6.25 35.43 5.55
C ASN A 45 -5.26 34.25 5.63
N THR A 46 -4.17 34.43 6.38
CA THR A 46 -3.17 33.40 6.65
C THR A 46 -3.78 32.20 7.37
N LEU A 47 -4.60 32.43 8.40
CA LEU A 47 -5.28 31.35 9.14
C LEU A 47 -6.31 30.62 8.26
N LYS A 48 -7.06 31.35 7.42
CA LYS A 48 -7.96 30.74 6.42
C LYS A 48 -7.19 29.86 5.44
N PHE A 49 -6.02 30.30 4.99
CA PHE A 49 -5.14 29.46 4.17
C PHE A 49 -4.69 28.21 4.93
N ALA A 50 -4.23 28.35 6.17
CA ALA A 50 -3.81 27.23 7.02
C ALA A 50 -4.93 26.18 7.19
N GLN A 51 -6.17 26.63 7.41
CA GLN A 51 -7.33 25.75 7.54
C GLN A 51 -7.59 24.94 6.26
N ARG A 52 -7.37 25.54 5.08
CA ARG A 52 -7.48 24.82 3.79
C ARG A 52 -6.29 23.90 3.57
N ALA A 53 -5.07 24.36 3.82
CA ALA A 53 -3.85 23.59 3.66
C ALA A 53 -3.85 22.32 4.51
N LYS A 54 -4.39 22.39 5.75
CA LYS A 54 -4.57 21.22 6.64
C LYS A 54 -5.41 20.09 6.03
N LYS A 55 -6.29 20.39 5.07
CA LYS A 55 -7.16 19.39 4.43
C LYS A 55 -6.48 18.68 3.25
N VAL A 56 -5.33 19.16 2.80
CA VAL A 56 -4.57 18.53 1.73
C VAL A 56 -4.04 17.19 2.25
N ARG A 57 -4.43 16.10 1.59
CA ARG A 57 -3.95 14.76 1.91
C ARG A 57 -2.73 14.45 1.06
N SER A 58 -1.65 14.03 1.71
CA SER A 58 -0.49 13.48 1.02
C SER A 58 -0.52 11.95 1.03
N GLN A 59 -0.02 11.34 -0.04
CA GLN A 59 0.19 9.89 -0.16
C GLN A 59 1.67 9.57 0.06
N ALA A 60 2.16 9.89 1.26
CA ALA A 60 3.54 9.61 1.61
C ALA A 60 3.75 8.10 1.86
N ALA A 61 4.72 7.51 1.17
CA ALA A 61 5.18 6.14 1.32
C ALA A 61 6.71 6.13 1.49
N VAL A 62 7.22 5.16 2.24
CA VAL A 62 8.67 4.99 2.37
C VAL A 62 9.24 4.68 0.99
N ASN A 63 10.17 5.52 0.55
CA ASN A 63 10.97 5.24 -0.65
C ASN A 63 11.96 4.14 -0.29
N GLU A 64 11.49 2.89 -0.25
CA GLU A 64 12.39 1.76 -0.25
C GLU A 64 13.22 1.89 -1.53
N GLY A 65 14.52 2.09 -1.37
CA GLY A 65 15.42 2.29 -2.49
C GLY A 65 15.20 1.18 -3.49
N LEU A 66 14.94 1.55 -4.74
CA LEU A 66 15.07 0.69 -5.91
C LEU A 66 16.56 0.38 -6.13
N ASP A 67 17.25 -0.08 -5.08
CA ASP A 67 18.56 -0.69 -5.20
C ASP A 67 18.31 -2.12 -5.67
N ASP A 68 18.98 -2.53 -6.74
CA ASP A 68 18.89 -3.87 -7.31
C ASP A 68 19.09 -4.94 -6.24
N LYS A 69 19.92 -4.68 -5.23
CA LYS A 69 20.10 -5.58 -4.08
C LYS A 69 18.83 -5.74 -3.24
N THR A 70 18.11 -4.65 -2.97
CA THR A 70 16.86 -4.67 -2.20
C THR A 70 15.76 -5.38 -2.98
N LEU A 71 15.69 -5.14 -4.29
CA LEU A 71 14.73 -5.79 -5.18
C LEU A 71 15.01 -7.30 -5.31
N LEU A 72 16.28 -7.67 -5.47
CA LEU A 72 16.71 -9.07 -5.55
C LEU A 72 16.42 -9.82 -4.25
N ARG A 73 16.61 -9.17 -3.08
CA ARG A 73 16.24 -9.75 -1.79
C ARG A 73 14.74 -10.04 -1.72
N LYS A 74 13.90 -9.06 -2.07
CA LYS A 74 12.43 -9.24 -2.11
C LYS A 74 12.00 -10.38 -3.02
N TYR A 75 12.59 -10.47 -4.22
CA TYR A 75 12.28 -11.56 -5.14
C TYR A 75 12.70 -12.92 -4.59
N ARG A 76 13.87 -13.02 -3.94
CA ARG A 76 14.30 -14.27 -3.31
C ARG A 76 13.37 -14.70 -2.18
N GLU A 77 12.94 -13.76 -1.34
CA GLU A 77 11.97 -14.01 -0.27
C GLU A 77 10.62 -14.48 -0.82
N GLU A 78 10.11 -13.83 -1.86
CA GLU A 78 8.83 -14.20 -2.46
C GLU A 78 8.89 -15.55 -3.17
N ILE A 79 10.00 -15.87 -3.87
CA ILE A 79 10.22 -17.20 -4.47
C ILE A 79 10.22 -18.28 -3.39
N ALA A 80 10.93 -18.07 -2.27
CA ALA A 80 10.98 -19.04 -1.19
C ALA A 80 9.59 -19.27 -0.57
N ARG A 81 8.84 -18.19 -0.32
CA ARG A 81 7.46 -18.26 0.19
C ARG A 81 6.54 -19.04 -0.74
N LEU A 82 6.58 -18.76 -2.04
CA LEU A 82 5.74 -19.44 -3.03
C LEU A 82 6.11 -20.92 -3.17
N GLN A 83 7.40 -21.24 -3.11
CA GLN A 83 7.87 -22.64 -3.10
C GLN A 83 7.35 -23.39 -1.87
N GLU A 84 7.36 -22.77 -0.69
CA GLU A 84 6.80 -23.36 0.53
C GLU A 84 5.29 -23.59 0.40
N GLN A 85 4.54 -22.60 -0.11
CA GLN A 85 3.10 -22.74 -0.33
C GLN A 85 2.78 -23.88 -1.31
N LEU A 86 3.55 -24.02 -2.39
CA LEU A 86 3.41 -25.12 -3.34
C LEU A 86 3.73 -26.47 -2.71
N ALA A 87 4.77 -26.55 -1.88
CA ALA A 87 5.12 -27.78 -1.18
C ALA A 87 4.01 -28.22 -0.22
N ARG A 88 3.46 -27.28 0.57
CA ARG A 88 2.33 -27.54 1.47
C ARG A 88 1.10 -28.01 0.70
N ALA A 89 0.71 -27.29 -0.36
CA ALA A 89 -0.46 -27.65 -1.16
C ALA A 89 -0.31 -29.02 -1.85
N ARG A 90 0.91 -29.39 -2.28
CA ARG A 90 1.18 -30.73 -2.82
C ARG A 90 1.07 -31.80 -1.74
N ALA A 91 1.66 -31.58 -0.57
CA ALA A 91 1.56 -32.51 0.56
C ALA A 91 0.11 -32.72 1.01
N GLU A 92 -0.70 -31.65 1.06
CA GLU A 92 -2.13 -31.72 1.37
C GLU A 92 -2.90 -32.53 0.32
N LYS A 93 -2.64 -32.30 -0.97
CA LYS A 93 -3.26 -33.09 -2.06
C LYS A 93 -2.86 -34.56 -2.00
N GLU A 94 -1.59 -34.86 -1.74
CA GLU A 94 -1.11 -36.24 -1.61
C GLU A 94 -1.71 -36.93 -0.38
N ALA A 95 -1.82 -36.24 0.76
CA ALA A 95 -2.48 -36.76 1.95
C ALA A 95 -3.97 -37.03 1.70
N SER A 96 -4.67 -36.12 1.03
CA SER A 96 -6.07 -36.30 0.65
C SER A 96 -6.26 -37.47 -0.34
N ALA A 97 -5.35 -37.64 -1.30
CA ALA A 97 -5.40 -38.76 -2.24
C ALA A 97 -5.15 -40.11 -1.55
N ARG A 98 -4.19 -40.17 -0.62
CA ARG A 98 -3.92 -41.38 0.18
C ARG A 98 -5.09 -41.73 1.11
N ALA A 99 -5.72 -40.73 1.73
CA ALA A 99 -6.90 -40.94 2.57
C ALA A 99 -8.08 -41.47 1.74
N ALA A 100 -8.29 -40.96 0.52
CA ALA A 100 -9.33 -41.46 -0.38
C ALA A 100 -9.06 -42.91 -0.85
N ALA A 101 -7.80 -43.26 -1.13
CA ALA A 101 -7.43 -44.64 -1.50
C ALA A 101 -7.62 -45.62 -0.32
N ALA A 102 -7.20 -45.25 0.89
CA ALA A 102 -7.37 -46.10 2.08
C ALA A 102 -8.85 -46.29 2.47
N ALA A 103 -9.70 -45.29 2.24
CA ALA A 103 -11.14 -45.42 2.47
C ALA A 103 -11.80 -46.38 1.47
N ALA A 104 -11.34 -46.40 0.21
CA ALA A 104 -11.85 -47.32 -0.81
C ALA A 104 -11.46 -48.79 -0.53
N GLU A 105 -10.23 -49.03 -0.04
CA GLU A 105 -9.78 -50.39 0.33
C GLU A 105 -10.50 -50.93 1.58
N ALA A 106 -10.90 -50.07 2.52
CA ALA A 106 -11.66 -50.48 3.70
C ALA A 106 -13.13 -50.83 3.39
N GLU A 107 -13.72 -50.25 2.33
CA GLU A 107 -15.08 -50.61 1.89
C GLU A 107 -15.11 -51.94 1.11
N GLU A 108 -14.03 -52.34 0.42
CA GLU A 108 -13.96 -53.64 -0.27
C GLU A 108 -13.78 -54.84 0.69
N GLU A 109 -13.16 -54.65 1.86
CA GLU A 109 -13.04 -55.72 2.88
C GLU A 109 -14.36 -56.02 3.62
N GLU A 110 -15.30 -55.07 3.69
CA GLU A 110 -16.59 -55.26 4.37
C GLU A 110 -17.60 -56.04 3.49
N GLU A 111 -17.52 -55.90 2.15
CA GLU A 111 -18.40 -56.63 1.21
C GLU A 111 -17.99 -58.11 1.05
N GLY A 112 -16.71 -58.44 1.22
CA GLY A 112 -16.19 -59.81 1.09
C GLY A 112 -16.47 -60.75 2.26
N ALA A 113 -16.89 -60.24 3.42
CA ALA A 113 -17.14 -61.05 4.63
C ALA A 113 -18.57 -61.59 4.75
N SER A 114 -19.46 -61.29 3.78
CA SER A 114 -20.88 -61.69 3.81
C SER A 114 -21.32 -62.69 2.72
N GLY A 115 -20.39 -63.18 1.89
CA GLY A 115 -20.65 -64.14 0.80
C GLY A 115 -20.38 -65.61 1.15
#